data_AF-A0A6B2SWU5-F1
#
_entry.id   AF-A0A6B2SWU5-F1
#
_cell.length_a   1.000
_cell.length_b   1.000
_cell.length_c   1.000
_cell.angle_alpha   90.00
_cell.angle_beta   90.00
_cell.angle_gamma   90.00
#
_symmetry.space_group_name_H-M   'P 1'
#
loop_
_entity.id
_entity.type
_entity.pdbx_description
1 polymer ?
#
loop_
_entity_poly.entity_id
_entity_poly.type
_entity_poly.pdbx_seq_one_letter_code
_entity_poly.pdbx_strand_id
1 'polypeptide(L)'
;MSSDPWGRVDETGTVYVRTADGGERVVGSWQAGSPDEALAYFERKYDGLVVEIGLLERRVKTTDLSAKDAMTAIDHLRQQVDEAHAVGDLDALGKRLDKLVESVEARREERKVQKAKQSDEARHAKEALVVEAEELAQSEQWRAAGERLRALVDTWKGLPRLDRKSDDELWHRFSHARSAFSKRRKAHFASLDAQREEARKAKEKLVGEAEALSNSTDWGPTAARYRELMADWKAAGRAQREHEDDLWNRFRGAQDVFFAARSAVFAERDAEQGENLKLKEELAAEAEKLVPVTDLKAARAAFRAINERWEAIGHVPRDARPKVEARMHAVERALQESEEAEWRRTNPEARARAEGLTGQLQAAVDKLAGQIEKARAAGNNAKADKLQRELEGRQALLDQALKGLHEFGG
;
A
#
# COMPACT_ATOMS: atom_id res chain seq x y z
N MET A 1 -96.93 -49.14 -44.40
CA MET A 1 -95.50 -49.27 -44.08
C MET A 1 -94.86 -47.93 -44.38
N SER A 2 -94.40 -47.20 -43.37
CA SER A 2 -93.57 -46.02 -43.58
C SER A 2 -92.12 -46.46 -43.51
N SER A 3 -91.35 -46.15 -44.56
CA SER A 3 -89.92 -46.44 -44.61
C SER A 3 -89.18 -45.11 -44.61
N ASP A 4 -88.62 -44.76 -43.46
CA ASP A 4 -87.54 -43.80 -43.38
C ASP A 4 -86.27 -44.44 -43.98
N PRO A 5 -85.36 -43.69 -44.62
CA PRO A 5 -84.06 -44.23 -45.05
C PRO A 5 -83.30 -44.99 -43.95
N TRP A 6 -83.52 -44.67 -42.67
CA TRP A 6 -82.80 -45.25 -41.54
C TRP A 6 -83.65 -46.15 -40.63
N GLY A 7 -84.96 -46.22 -40.84
CA GLY A 7 -85.81 -47.07 -40.00
C GLY A 7 -87.14 -47.45 -40.61
N ARG A 8 -87.71 -48.54 -40.10
CA ARG A 8 -89.03 -49.03 -40.48
C ARG A 8 -89.84 -49.45 -39.28
N VAL A 9 -91.15 -49.35 -39.40
CA VAL A 9 -92.10 -49.91 -38.44
C VAL A 9 -92.85 -51.05 -39.13
N ASP A 10 -92.90 -52.22 -38.48
CA ASP A 10 -93.67 -53.35 -38.98
C ASP A 10 -95.17 -53.26 -38.63
N GLU A 11 -95.95 -54.22 -39.12
CA GLU A 11 -97.41 -54.28 -38.91
C GLU A 11 -97.82 -54.52 -37.44
N THR A 12 -96.88 -54.95 -36.60
CA THR A 12 -97.07 -55.16 -35.15
C THR A 12 -96.70 -53.93 -34.32
N GLY A 13 -96.23 -52.86 -34.97
CA GLY A 13 -95.76 -51.64 -34.31
C GLY A 13 -94.31 -51.73 -33.82
N THR A 14 -93.54 -52.74 -34.21
CA THR A 14 -92.12 -52.86 -33.85
C THR A 14 -91.27 -51.97 -34.75
N VAL A 15 -90.43 -51.14 -34.15
CA VAL A 15 -89.54 -50.20 -34.83
C VAL A 15 -88.14 -50.79 -34.96
N TYR A 16 -87.61 -50.73 -36.17
CA TYR A 16 -86.28 -51.20 -36.54
C TYR A 16 -85.43 -50.03 -37.05
N VAL A 17 -84.16 -50.00 -36.66
CA VAL A 17 -83.14 -49.12 -37.26
C VAL A 17 -82.26 -49.94 -38.20
N ARG A 18 -81.90 -49.37 -39.35
CA ARG A 18 -80.97 -49.99 -40.30
C ARG A 18 -79.54 -49.74 -39.85
N THR A 19 -78.71 -50.77 -39.85
CA THR A 19 -77.27 -50.67 -39.59
C THR A 19 -76.50 -50.61 -40.92
N ALA A 20 -75.30 -50.02 -40.95
CA ALA A 20 -74.52 -49.88 -42.18
C ALA A 20 -74.15 -51.21 -42.86
N ASP A 21 -74.15 -52.32 -42.13
CA ASP A 21 -73.89 -53.67 -42.66
C ASP A 21 -75.09 -54.27 -43.42
N GLY A 22 -76.17 -53.50 -43.60
CA GLY A 22 -77.40 -53.94 -44.25
C GLY A 22 -78.32 -54.76 -43.35
N GLY A 23 -78.02 -54.82 -42.05
CA GLY A 23 -78.85 -55.46 -41.02
C GLY A 23 -79.89 -54.50 -40.43
N GLU A 24 -80.78 -55.06 -39.61
CA GLU A 24 -81.81 -54.29 -38.89
C GLU A 24 -81.76 -54.63 -37.39
N ARG A 25 -81.75 -53.59 -36.54
CA ARG A 25 -81.79 -53.71 -35.08
C ARG A 25 -83.14 -53.25 -34.56
N VAL A 26 -83.76 -54.05 -33.69
CA VAL A 26 -84.99 -53.64 -33.00
C VAL A 26 -84.66 -52.54 -32.01
N VAL A 27 -85.34 -51.39 -32.13
CA VAL A 27 -85.14 -50.23 -31.24
C VAL A 27 -86.32 -49.96 -30.31
N GLY A 28 -87.47 -50.61 -30.54
CA GLY A 28 -88.60 -50.56 -29.61
C GLY A 28 -89.90 -51.01 -30.26
N SER A 29 -91.01 -50.88 -29.52
CA SER A 29 -92.36 -51.07 -30.05
C SER A 29 -93.24 -49.87 -29.72
N TRP A 30 -94.16 -49.54 -30.61
CA TRP A 30 -95.06 -48.40 -30.52
C TRP A 30 -96.50 -48.85 -30.75
N GLN A 31 -97.28 -48.91 -29.67
CA GLN A 31 -98.63 -49.49 -29.65
C GLN A 31 -99.75 -48.43 -29.75
N ALA A 32 -99.41 -47.13 -29.74
CA ALA A 32 -100.38 -46.03 -29.68
C ALA A 32 -99.98 -44.87 -30.60
N GLY A 33 -100.50 -44.83 -31.83
CA GLY A 33 -100.27 -43.76 -32.80
C GLY A 33 -99.99 -44.30 -34.21
N SER A 34 -99.63 -43.41 -35.14
CA SER A 34 -99.25 -43.80 -36.50
C SER A 34 -97.79 -44.28 -36.59
N PRO A 35 -97.43 -45.13 -37.57
CA PRO A 35 -96.04 -45.52 -37.83
C PRO A 35 -95.08 -44.33 -38.03
N ASP A 36 -95.56 -43.24 -38.62
CA ASP A 36 -94.78 -42.01 -38.83
C ASP A 36 -94.47 -41.29 -37.50
N GLU A 37 -95.44 -41.27 -36.58
CA GLU A 37 -95.25 -40.71 -35.23
C GLU A 37 -94.24 -41.51 -34.40
N ALA A 38 -94.22 -42.84 -34.58
CA ALA A 38 -93.24 -43.72 -33.95
C ALA A 38 -91.82 -43.39 -34.45
N LEU A 39 -91.61 -43.33 -35.77
CA LEU A 39 -90.31 -42.97 -36.35
C LEU A 39 -89.84 -41.59 -35.88
N ALA A 40 -90.70 -40.57 -35.91
CA ALA A 40 -90.38 -39.23 -35.44
C ALA A 40 -90.05 -39.17 -33.93
N TYR A 41 -90.55 -40.09 -33.10
CA TYR A 41 -90.17 -40.20 -31.69
C TYR A 41 -88.75 -40.77 -31.53
N PHE A 42 -88.42 -41.82 -32.27
CA PHE A 42 -87.09 -42.45 -32.23
C PHE A 42 -86.01 -41.62 -32.95
N GLU A 43 -86.39 -40.81 -33.95
CA GLU A 43 -85.52 -39.82 -34.60
C GLU A 43 -85.17 -38.66 -33.66
N ARG A 44 -86.13 -38.16 -32.87
CA ARG A 44 -85.83 -37.16 -31.82
C ARG A 44 -84.83 -37.66 -30.78
N LYS A 45 -84.79 -38.97 -30.50
CA LYS A 45 -83.77 -39.56 -29.62
C LYS A 45 -82.39 -39.57 -30.29
N TYR A 46 -82.34 -39.81 -31.60
CA TYR A 46 -81.11 -39.68 -32.39
C TYR A 46 -80.60 -38.22 -32.37
N ASP A 47 -81.48 -37.24 -32.59
CA ASP A 47 -81.13 -35.82 -32.52
C ASP A 47 -80.57 -35.41 -31.14
N GLY A 48 -81.09 -36.01 -30.07
CA GLY A 48 -80.55 -35.83 -28.72
C GLY A 48 -79.07 -36.23 -28.64
N LEU A 49 -78.72 -37.42 -29.15
CA LEU A 49 -77.34 -37.90 -29.19
C LEU A 49 -76.45 -37.02 -30.10
N VAL A 50 -76.99 -36.55 -31.24
CA VAL A 50 -76.29 -35.62 -32.14
C VAL A 50 -75.89 -34.33 -31.39
N VAL A 51 -76.81 -33.79 -30.58
CA VAL A 51 -76.59 -32.59 -29.78
C VAL A 51 -75.56 -32.85 -28.68
N GLU A 52 -75.68 -33.95 -27.93
CA GLU A 52 -74.73 -34.28 -26.86
C GLU A 52 -73.30 -34.46 -27.38
N ILE A 53 -73.13 -35.17 -28.50
CA ILE A 53 -71.84 -35.32 -29.19
C ILE A 53 -71.33 -33.96 -29.65
N GLY A 54 -72.17 -33.12 -30.26
CA GLY A 54 -71.80 -31.77 -30.68
C GLY A 54 -71.36 -30.87 -29.52
N LEU A 55 -72.01 -30.99 -28.36
CA LEU A 55 -71.63 -30.27 -27.14
C LEU A 55 -70.27 -30.74 -26.62
N LEU A 56 -70.01 -32.05 -26.61
CA LEU A 56 -68.71 -32.57 -26.21
C LEU A 56 -67.60 -32.17 -27.20
N GLU A 57 -67.85 -32.24 -28.51
CA GLU A 57 -66.92 -31.77 -29.54
C GLU A 57 -66.56 -30.29 -29.33
N ARG A 58 -67.57 -29.44 -29.07
CA ARG A 58 -67.33 -28.02 -28.77
C ARG A 58 -66.56 -27.86 -27.48
N ARG A 59 -66.92 -28.58 -26.42
CA ARG A 59 -66.25 -28.52 -25.12
C ARG A 59 -64.78 -28.92 -25.23
N VAL A 60 -64.47 -30.02 -25.92
CA VAL A 60 -63.10 -30.43 -26.21
C VAL A 60 -62.40 -29.31 -26.98
N LYS A 61 -63.01 -28.72 -28.01
CA LYS A 61 -62.38 -27.67 -28.82
C LYS A 61 -62.12 -26.36 -28.06
N THR A 62 -63.05 -25.91 -27.22
CA THR A 62 -63.06 -24.54 -26.68
C THR A 62 -62.73 -24.44 -25.19
N THR A 63 -62.60 -25.55 -24.46
CA THR A 63 -62.34 -25.54 -23.02
C THR A 63 -61.09 -26.34 -22.66
N ASP A 64 -60.57 -26.13 -21.45
CA ASP A 64 -59.41 -26.85 -20.90
C ASP A 64 -59.75 -28.24 -20.35
N LEU A 65 -60.73 -28.92 -20.94
CA LEU A 65 -61.09 -30.28 -20.54
C LEU A 65 -59.86 -31.20 -20.60
N SER A 66 -59.61 -31.95 -19.52
CA SER A 66 -58.48 -32.86 -19.48
C SER A 66 -58.68 -34.01 -20.46
N ALA A 67 -57.59 -34.54 -21.03
CA ALA A 67 -57.68 -35.67 -21.96
C ALA A 67 -58.36 -36.89 -21.32
N LYS A 68 -58.16 -37.09 -20.02
CA LYS A 68 -58.79 -38.17 -19.25
C LYS A 68 -60.31 -37.99 -19.17
N ASP A 69 -60.77 -36.79 -18.79
CA ASP A 69 -62.20 -36.51 -18.64
C ASP A 69 -62.91 -36.49 -20.00
N ALA A 70 -62.23 -36.01 -21.04
CA ALA A 70 -62.71 -36.09 -22.42
C ALA A 70 -62.90 -37.55 -22.85
N MET A 71 -61.93 -38.43 -22.60
CA MET A 71 -62.03 -39.86 -22.89
C MET A 71 -63.18 -40.53 -22.15
N THR A 72 -63.34 -40.28 -20.85
CA THR A 72 -64.46 -40.82 -20.08
C THR A 72 -65.82 -40.36 -20.63
N ALA A 73 -65.93 -39.10 -21.05
CA ALA A 73 -67.16 -38.58 -21.66
C ALA A 73 -67.43 -39.19 -23.05
N ILE A 74 -66.38 -39.43 -23.84
CA ILE A 74 -66.49 -40.13 -25.13
C ILE A 74 -66.96 -41.57 -24.92
N ASP A 75 -66.37 -42.30 -23.97
CA ASP A 75 -66.72 -43.69 -23.68
C ASP A 75 -68.19 -43.81 -23.22
N HIS A 76 -68.65 -42.87 -22.38
CA HIS A 76 -70.06 -42.82 -21.97
C HIS A 76 -70.99 -42.56 -23.16
N LEU A 77 -70.66 -41.60 -24.03
CA LEU A 77 -71.46 -41.34 -25.24
C LEU A 77 -71.44 -42.50 -26.22
N ARG A 78 -70.31 -43.24 -26.34
CA ARG A 78 -70.24 -44.47 -27.13
C ARG A 78 -71.22 -45.50 -26.60
N GLN A 79 -71.21 -45.75 -25.29
CA GLN A 79 -72.15 -46.68 -24.67
C GLN A 79 -73.60 -46.25 -24.90
N GLN A 80 -73.91 -44.95 -24.78
CA GLN A 80 -75.24 -44.43 -25.06
C GLN A 80 -75.67 -44.60 -26.53
N VAL A 81 -74.75 -44.45 -27.49
CA VAL A 81 -75.01 -44.69 -28.93
C VAL A 81 -75.19 -46.19 -29.21
N ASP A 82 -74.36 -47.04 -28.62
CA ASP A 82 -74.42 -48.49 -28.78
C ASP A 82 -75.74 -49.06 -28.24
N GLU A 83 -76.18 -48.59 -27.07
CA GLU A 83 -77.43 -48.99 -26.41
C GLU A 83 -78.65 -48.18 -26.90
N ALA A 84 -78.48 -47.27 -27.86
CA ALA A 84 -79.52 -46.32 -28.26
C ALA A 84 -80.75 -46.99 -28.87
N HIS A 85 -81.89 -46.81 -28.22
CA HIS A 85 -83.20 -47.00 -28.83
C HIS A 85 -83.55 -45.76 -29.66
N ALA A 86 -82.95 -45.60 -30.84
CA ALA A 86 -83.10 -44.44 -31.73
C ALA A 86 -83.04 -44.87 -33.21
N VAL A 87 -83.65 -44.09 -34.09
CA VAL A 87 -83.65 -44.31 -35.55
C VAL A 87 -82.86 -43.18 -36.20
N GLY A 88 -81.77 -43.50 -36.90
CA GLY A 88 -80.88 -42.56 -37.57
C GLY A 88 -79.54 -43.21 -37.92
N ASP A 89 -78.60 -42.42 -38.45
CA ASP A 89 -77.25 -42.90 -38.80
C ASP A 89 -76.35 -42.98 -37.55
N LEU A 90 -76.53 -44.06 -36.78
CA LEU A 90 -75.76 -44.33 -35.55
C LEU A 90 -74.27 -44.61 -35.85
N ASP A 91 -73.97 -45.17 -37.02
CA ASP A 91 -72.59 -45.43 -37.45
C ASP A 91 -71.84 -44.12 -37.73
N ALA A 92 -72.50 -43.09 -38.27
CA ALA A 92 -71.93 -41.75 -38.38
C ALA A 92 -71.64 -41.12 -37.01
N LEU A 93 -72.47 -41.37 -35.99
CA LEU A 93 -72.20 -40.92 -34.62
C LEU A 93 -70.98 -41.64 -34.03
N GLY A 94 -70.85 -42.95 -34.23
CA GLY A 94 -69.66 -43.71 -33.87
C GLY A 94 -68.39 -43.15 -34.50
N LYS A 95 -68.41 -42.89 -35.82
CA LYS A 95 -67.28 -42.27 -36.55
C LYS A 95 -66.95 -40.86 -36.05
N ARG A 96 -67.93 -40.08 -35.59
CA ARG A 96 -67.68 -38.76 -34.97
C ARG A 96 -66.95 -38.91 -33.63
N LEU A 97 -67.36 -39.87 -32.80
CA LEU A 97 -66.70 -40.19 -31.54
C LEU A 97 -65.28 -40.73 -31.76
N ASP A 98 -65.05 -41.56 -32.78
CA ASP A 98 -63.70 -42.02 -33.19
C ASP A 98 -62.79 -40.83 -33.55
N LYS A 99 -63.26 -39.91 -34.40
CA LYS A 99 -62.51 -38.69 -34.74
C LYS A 99 -62.24 -37.82 -33.52
N LEU A 100 -63.17 -37.77 -32.57
CA LEU A 100 -62.97 -37.02 -31.33
C LEU A 100 -61.88 -37.66 -30.47
N VAL A 101 -61.83 -38.99 -30.36
CA VAL A 101 -60.73 -39.73 -29.72
C VAL A 101 -59.37 -39.37 -30.34
N GLU A 102 -59.26 -39.44 -31.66
CA GLU A 102 -58.02 -39.07 -32.38
C GLU A 102 -57.57 -37.64 -32.04
N SER A 103 -58.52 -36.69 -32.00
CA SER A 103 -58.22 -35.29 -31.68
C SER A 103 -57.74 -35.08 -30.25
N VAL A 104 -58.28 -35.84 -29.28
CA VAL A 104 -57.90 -35.73 -27.87
C VAL A 104 -56.52 -36.36 -27.64
N GLU A 105 -56.24 -37.52 -28.24
CA GLU A 105 -54.91 -38.15 -28.16
C GLU A 105 -53.83 -37.30 -28.84
N ALA A 106 -54.12 -36.70 -30.01
CA ALA A 106 -53.20 -35.79 -30.68
C ALA A 106 -52.82 -34.60 -29.79
N ARG A 107 -53.81 -33.96 -29.14
CA ARG A 107 -53.58 -32.86 -28.18
C ARG A 107 -52.84 -33.31 -26.93
N ARG A 108 -53.07 -34.53 -26.46
CA ARG A 108 -52.36 -35.11 -25.32
C ARG A 108 -50.87 -35.28 -25.64
N GLU A 109 -50.54 -35.85 -26.80
CA GLU A 109 -49.15 -36.03 -27.22
C GLU A 109 -48.48 -34.67 -27.48
N GLU A 110 -49.17 -33.72 -28.12
CA GLU A 110 -48.66 -32.36 -28.30
C GLU A 110 -48.35 -31.69 -26.95
N ARG A 111 -49.27 -31.73 -25.97
CA ARG A 111 -49.05 -31.18 -24.62
C ARG A 111 -47.88 -31.88 -23.90
N LYS A 112 -47.73 -33.19 -24.07
CA LYS A 112 -46.63 -33.96 -23.49
C LYS A 112 -45.29 -33.54 -24.09
N VAL A 113 -45.21 -33.38 -25.41
CA VAL A 113 -44.01 -32.88 -26.11
C VAL A 113 -43.68 -31.46 -25.67
N GLN A 114 -44.67 -30.57 -25.61
CA GLN A 114 -44.47 -29.18 -25.14
C GLN A 114 -44.00 -29.13 -23.69
N LYS A 115 -44.60 -29.93 -22.79
CA LYS A 115 -44.17 -30.01 -21.40
C LYS A 115 -42.76 -30.57 -21.26
N ALA A 116 -42.41 -31.60 -22.05
CA ALA A 116 -41.06 -32.16 -22.08
C ALA A 116 -40.04 -31.10 -22.53
N LYS A 117 -40.35 -30.37 -23.61
CA LYS A 117 -39.52 -29.27 -24.11
C LYS A 117 -39.35 -28.15 -23.08
N GLN A 118 -40.43 -27.68 -22.47
CA GLN A 118 -40.36 -26.65 -21.41
C GLN A 118 -39.56 -27.13 -20.20
N SER A 119 -39.68 -28.40 -19.81
CA SER A 119 -38.91 -28.97 -18.71
C SER A 119 -37.43 -29.07 -19.04
N ASP A 120 -37.08 -29.39 -20.29
CA ASP A 120 -35.70 -29.48 -20.76
C ASP A 120 -35.04 -28.10 -20.85
N GLU A 121 -35.73 -27.13 -21.44
CA GLU A 121 -35.30 -25.72 -21.46
C GLU A 121 -35.12 -25.15 -20.05
N ALA A 122 -36.05 -25.43 -19.13
CA ALA A 122 -35.94 -25.02 -17.74
C ALA A 122 -34.76 -25.69 -17.03
N ARG A 123 -34.46 -26.96 -17.34
CA ARG A 123 -33.30 -27.67 -16.80
C ARG A 123 -32.01 -27.05 -17.29
N HIS A 124 -31.86 -26.84 -18.59
CA HIS A 124 -30.67 -26.20 -19.16
C HIS A 124 -30.46 -24.77 -18.64
N ALA A 125 -31.53 -23.99 -18.51
CA ALA A 125 -31.45 -22.65 -17.92
C ALA A 125 -30.96 -22.71 -16.46
N LYS A 126 -31.49 -23.63 -15.64
CA LYS A 126 -31.06 -23.81 -14.25
C LYS A 126 -29.62 -24.33 -14.14
N GLU A 127 -29.23 -25.25 -14.99
CA GLU A 127 -27.84 -25.74 -15.07
C GLU A 127 -26.86 -24.61 -15.41
N ALA A 128 -27.21 -23.75 -16.38
CA ALA A 128 -26.38 -22.59 -16.72
C ALA A 128 -26.22 -21.62 -15.53
N LEU A 129 -27.28 -21.36 -14.76
CA LEU A 129 -27.19 -20.54 -13.54
C LEU A 129 -26.29 -21.17 -12.47
N VAL A 130 -26.31 -22.51 -12.35
CA VAL A 130 -25.46 -23.24 -11.39
C VAL A 130 -24.00 -23.13 -11.80
N VAL A 131 -23.68 -23.38 -13.07
CA VAL A 131 -22.31 -23.26 -13.59
C VAL A 131 -21.78 -21.84 -13.39
N GLU A 132 -22.57 -20.82 -13.73
CA GLU A 132 -22.18 -19.44 -13.53
C GLU A 132 -21.95 -19.13 -12.04
N ALA A 133 -22.79 -19.64 -11.14
CA ALA A 133 -22.60 -19.47 -9.70
C ALA A 133 -21.32 -20.16 -9.19
N GLU A 134 -21.00 -21.35 -9.72
CA GLU A 134 -19.78 -22.10 -9.39
C GLU A 134 -18.51 -21.34 -9.86
N GLU A 135 -18.55 -20.71 -11.04
CA GLU A 135 -17.47 -19.84 -11.53
C GLU A 135 -17.32 -18.57 -10.67
N LEU A 136 -18.42 -17.88 -10.40
CA LEU A 136 -18.43 -16.68 -9.56
C LEU A 136 -17.97 -16.97 -8.14
N ALA A 137 -18.16 -18.20 -7.64
CA ALA A 137 -17.67 -18.59 -6.32
C ALA A 137 -16.14 -18.50 -6.19
N GLN A 138 -15.41 -18.66 -7.30
CA GLN A 138 -13.95 -18.54 -7.36
C GLN A 138 -13.46 -17.12 -7.66
N SER A 139 -14.34 -16.22 -8.11
CA SER A 139 -13.96 -14.85 -8.47
C SER A 139 -13.50 -14.01 -7.28
N GLU A 140 -12.40 -13.27 -7.42
CA GLU A 140 -11.92 -12.31 -6.42
C GLU A 140 -12.59 -10.93 -6.56
N GLN A 141 -13.45 -10.74 -7.56
CA GLN A 141 -14.22 -9.51 -7.73
C GLN A 141 -15.40 -9.49 -6.75
N TRP A 142 -15.10 -9.35 -5.45
CA TRP A 142 -16.05 -9.56 -4.34
C TRP A 142 -17.37 -8.80 -4.45
N ARG A 143 -17.33 -7.57 -4.98
CA ARG A 143 -18.53 -6.74 -5.13
C ARG A 143 -19.37 -7.19 -6.31
N ALA A 144 -18.78 -7.21 -7.51
CA ALA A 144 -19.47 -7.58 -8.75
C ALA A 144 -20.00 -9.03 -8.69
N ALA A 145 -19.17 -9.98 -8.25
CA ALA A 145 -19.58 -11.37 -8.09
C ALA A 145 -20.69 -11.53 -7.04
N GLY A 146 -20.63 -10.78 -5.94
CA GLY A 146 -21.67 -10.80 -4.91
C GLY A 146 -23.00 -10.18 -5.35
N GLU A 147 -22.97 -9.16 -6.20
CA GLU A 147 -24.17 -8.58 -6.83
C GLU A 147 -24.75 -9.54 -7.88
N ARG A 148 -23.90 -10.16 -8.71
CA ARG A 148 -24.33 -11.12 -9.71
C ARG A 148 -24.94 -12.38 -9.08
N LEU A 149 -24.32 -12.96 -8.06
CA LEU A 149 -24.87 -14.10 -7.31
C LEU A 149 -26.23 -13.81 -6.67
N ARG A 150 -26.50 -12.55 -6.28
CA ARG A 150 -27.83 -12.13 -5.82
C ARG A 150 -28.83 -12.12 -6.97
N ALA A 151 -28.46 -11.54 -8.11
CA ALA A 151 -29.32 -11.52 -9.30
C ALA A 151 -29.66 -12.94 -9.81
N LEU A 152 -28.71 -13.87 -9.77
CA LEU A 152 -28.96 -15.27 -10.17
C LEU A 152 -30.05 -15.95 -9.34
N VAL A 153 -30.21 -15.60 -8.06
CA VAL A 153 -31.29 -16.12 -7.19
C VAL A 153 -32.66 -15.66 -7.71
N ASP A 154 -32.75 -14.42 -8.16
CA ASP A 154 -34.00 -13.87 -8.67
C ASP A 154 -34.33 -14.45 -10.03
N THR A 155 -33.32 -14.65 -10.90
CA THR A 155 -33.49 -15.40 -12.16
C THR A 155 -33.96 -16.84 -11.89
N TRP A 156 -33.35 -17.53 -10.91
CA TRP A 156 -33.74 -18.90 -10.54
C TRP A 156 -35.21 -19.01 -10.14
N LYS A 157 -35.71 -18.06 -9.34
CA LYS A 157 -37.12 -18.03 -8.88
C LYS A 157 -38.10 -17.80 -10.03
N GLY A 158 -37.68 -17.12 -11.09
CA GLY A 158 -38.49 -16.87 -12.28
C GLY A 158 -38.59 -18.05 -13.24
N LEU A 159 -37.71 -19.05 -13.12
CA LEU A 159 -37.70 -20.22 -14.00
C LEU A 159 -38.77 -21.26 -13.60
N PRO A 160 -39.33 -21.99 -14.58
CA PRO A 160 -40.26 -23.08 -14.31
C PRO A 160 -39.66 -24.12 -13.33
N ARG A 161 -40.52 -24.69 -12.48
CA ARG A 161 -40.13 -25.76 -11.55
C ARG A 161 -39.94 -27.08 -12.32
N LEU A 162 -38.87 -27.78 -12.00
CA LEU A 162 -38.62 -29.14 -12.48
C LEU A 162 -39.33 -30.16 -11.58
N ASP A 163 -39.11 -31.44 -11.82
CA ASP A 163 -39.40 -32.46 -10.82
C ASP A 163 -38.58 -32.20 -9.55
N ARG A 164 -39.12 -32.62 -8.40
CA ARG A 164 -38.55 -32.32 -7.09
C ARG A 164 -37.08 -32.74 -6.97
N LYS A 165 -36.72 -33.89 -7.55
CA LYS A 165 -35.37 -34.44 -7.38
C LYS A 165 -34.33 -33.60 -8.13
N SER A 166 -34.58 -33.29 -9.40
CA SER A 166 -33.66 -32.45 -10.19
C SER A 166 -33.59 -31.02 -9.68
N ASP A 167 -34.72 -30.45 -9.23
CA ASP A 167 -34.73 -29.08 -8.68
C ASP A 167 -33.92 -28.99 -7.37
N ASP A 168 -34.09 -29.95 -6.47
CA ASP A 168 -33.37 -30.01 -5.20
C ASP A 168 -31.85 -30.17 -5.40
N GLU A 169 -31.43 -31.01 -6.36
CA GLU A 169 -30.01 -31.24 -6.68
C GLU A 169 -29.33 -29.98 -7.20
N LEU A 170 -29.93 -29.34 -8.22
CA LEU A 170 -29.38 -28.13 -8.81
C LEU A 170 -29.41 -26.96 -7.81
N TRP A 171 -30.48 -26.84 -7.01
CA TRP A 171 -30.56 -25.85 -5.94
C TRP A 171 -29.48 -26.05 -4.88
N HIS A 172 -29.20 -27.30 -4.48
CA HIS A 172 -28.14 -27.59 -3.52
C HIS A 172 -26.78 -27.14 -4.04
N ARG A 173 -26.45 -27.46 -5.31
CA ARG A 173 -25.20 -26.99 -5.95
C ARG A 173 -25.11 -25.47 -6.00
N PHE A 174 -26.16 -24.80 -6.44
CA PHE A 174 -26.24 -23.35 -6.50
C PHE A 174 -26.05 -22.69 -5.12
N SER A 175 -26.78 -23.18 -4.11
CA SER A 175 -26.69 -22.67 -2.74
C SER A 175 -25.31 -22.92 -2.11
N HIS A 176 -24.70 -24.06 -2.40
CA HIS A 176 -23.34 -24.38 -1.97
C HIS A 176 -22.32 -23.40 -2.57
N ALA A 177 -22.35 -23.13 -3.88
CA ALA A 177 -21.47 -22.18 -4.53
C ALA A 177 -21.57 -20.77 -3.90
N ARG A 178 -22.81 -20.30 -3.67
CA ARG A 178 -23.06 -19.00 -3.04
C ARG A 178 -22.57 -18.94 -1.59
N SER A 179 -22.73 -20.03 -0.84
CA SER A 179 -22.26 -20.15 0.54
C SER A 179 -20.73 -20.16 0.62
N ALA A 180 -20.08 -20.90 -0.28
CA ALA A 180 -18.63 -20.94 -0.41
C ALA A 180 -18.05 -19.56 -0.73
N PHE A 181 -18.63 -18.84 -1.69
CA PHE A 181 -18.27 -17.45 -2.01
C PHE A 181 -18.36 -16.55 -0.79
N SER A 182 -19.50 -16.58 -0.08
CA SER A 182 -19.75 -15.74 1.09
C SER A 182 -18.76 -16.00 2.22
N LYS A 183 -18.43 -17.29 2.45
CA LYS A 183 -17.41 -17.70 3.44
C LYS A 183 -16.03 -17.18 3.05
N ARG A 184 -15.62 -17.35 1.78
CA ARG A 184 -14.31 -16.89 1.28
C ARG A 184 -14.18 -15.36 1.33
N ARG A 185 -15.23 -14.65 0.94
CA ARG A 185 -15.31 -13.19 1.03
C ARG A 185 -15.13 -12.72 2.48
N LYS A 186 -15.89 -13.31 3.41
CA LYS A 186 -15.79 -12.97 4.84
C LYS A 186 -14.38 -13.22 5.38
N ALA A 187 -13.78 -14.36 5.05
CA ALA A 187 -12.42 -14.70 5.47
C ALA A 187 -11.38 -13.73 4.89
N HIS A 188 -11.50 -13.35 3.63
CA HIS A 188 -10.60 -12.40 2.98
C HIS A 188 -10.61 -11.02 3.67
N PHE A 189 -11.79 -10.44 3.88
CA PHE A 189 -11.90 -9.14 4.55
C PHE A 189 -11.49 -9.21 6.03
N ALA A 190 -11.82 -10.29 6.73
CA ALA A 190 -11.35 -10.50 8.11
C ALA A 190 -9.82 -10.59 8.20
N SER A 191 -9.17 -11.23 7.22
CA SER A 191 -7.70 -11.29 7.14
C SER A 191 -7.09 -9.91 6.88
N LEU A 192 -7.65 -9.14 5.93
CA LEU A 192 -7.19 -7.77 5.67
C LEU A 192 -7.37 -6.85 6.88
N ASP A 193 -8.49 -6.97 7.60
CA ASP A 193 -8.73 -6.19 8.80
C ASP A 193 -7.78 -6.60 9.93
N ALA A 194 -7.50 -7.90 10.09
CA ALA A 194 -6.51 -8.38 11.05
C ALA A 194 -5.09 -7.85 10.75
N GLN A 195 -4.67 -7.86 9.49
CA GLN A 195 -3.38 -7.31 9.05
C GLN A 195 -3.28 -5.80 9.33
N ARG A 196 -4.36 -5.05 9.09
CA ARG A 196 -4.42 -3.61 9.39
C ARG A 196 -4.38 -3.33 10.89
N GLU A 197 -5.03 -4.15 11.70
CA GLU A 197 -4.98 -4.04 13.16
C GLU A 197 -3.60 -4.38 13.73
N GLU A 198 -2.91 -5.37 13.16
CA GLU A 198 -1.52 -5.67 13.51
C GLU A 198 -0.60 -4.51 13.15
N ALA A 199 -0.73 -3.94 11.95
CA ALA A 199 0.00 -2.76 11.52
C ALA A 199 -0.28 -1.55 12.45
N ARG A 200 -1.55 -1.33 12.83
CA ARG A 200 -1.93 -0.29 13.79
C ARG A 200 -1.22 -0.48 15.13
N LYS A 201 -1.28 -1.67 15.72
CA LYS A 201 -0.64 -1.97 17.01
C LYS A 201 0.88 -1.82 16.96
N ALA A 202 1.50 -2.23 15.86
CA ALA A 202 2.94 -2.03 15.66
C ALA A 202 3.27 -0.53 15.64
N LYS A 203 2.52 0.26 14.88
CA LYS A 203 2.71 1.72 14.80
C LYS A 203 2.40 2.45 16.11
N GLU A 204 1.40 2.02 16.87
CA GLU A 204 1.13 2.55 18.20
C GLU A 204 2.32 2.39 19.15
N LYS A 205 3.01 1.24 19.10
CA LYS A 205 4.23 1.03 19.87
C LYS A 205 5.36 1.95 19.42
N LEU A 206 5.57 2.09 18.11
CA LEU A 206 6.58 2.99 17.55
C LEU A 206 6.32 4.46 17.93
N VAL A 207 5.04 4.89 17.92
CA VAL A 207 4.63 6.21 18.38
C VAL A 207 4.90 6.38 19.87
N GLY A 208 4.55 5.40 20.71
CA GLY A 208 4.83 5.46 22.14
C GLY A 208 6.32 5.57 22.45
N GLU A 209 7.17 4.84 21.73
CA GLU A 209 8.62 4.97 21.84
C GLU A 209 9.12 6.34 21.37
N ALA A 210 8.62 6.84 20.24
CA ALA A 210 8.94 8.17 19.74
C ALA A 210 8.54 9.27 20.72
N GLU A 211 7.35 9.19 21.32
CA GLU A 211 6.86 10.13 22.32
C GLU A 211 7.74 10.11 23.59
N ALA A 212 8.16 8.93 24.05
CA ALA A 212 9.06 8.79 25.20
C ALA A 212 10.45 9.41 24.96
N LEU A 213 10.93 9.41 23.71
CA LEU A 213 12.23 9.97 23.32
C LEU A 213 12.22 11.47 23.04
N SER A 214 11.03 12.09 22.93
CA SER A 214 10.85 13.47 22.46
C SER A 214 11.63 14.52 23.26
N ASN A 215 11.78 14.30 24.57
CA ASN A 215 12.48 15.22 25.49
C ASN A 215 13.89 14.73 25.87
N SER A 216 14.41 13.70 25.21
CA SER A 216 15.76 13.20 25.47
C SER A 216 16.82 14.22 25.06
N THR A 217 17.81 14.43 25.92
CA THR A 217 18.99 15.27 25.63
C THR A 217 20.19 14.45 25.17
N ASP A 218 20.06 13.12 25.07
CA ASP A 218 21.09 12.24 24.53
C ASP A 218 21.04 12.23 23.00
N TRP A 219 21.54 13.33 22.41
CA TRP A 219 21.28 13.69 21.01
C TRP A 219 21.70 12.64 19.99
N GLY A 220 22.85 11.99 20.19
CA GLY A 220 23.42 11.05 19.23
C GLY A 220 22.64 9.73 19.14
N PRO A 221 22.58 8.96 20.25
CA PRO A 221 21.81 7.73 20.35
C PRO A 221 20.32 7.93 20.05
N THR A 222 19.70 9.00 20.56
CA THR A 222 18.28 9.26 20.30
C THR A 222 18.00 9.55 18.82
N ALA A 223 18.87 10.32 18.15
CA ALA A 223 18.74 10.56 16.71
C ALA A 223 18.93 9.26 15.89
N ALA A 224 19.80 8.34 16.34
CA ALA A 224 19.92 7.02 15.73
C ALA A 224 18.64 6.19 15.91
N ARG A 225 18.07 6.19 17.12
CA ARG A 225 16.82 5.47 17.40
C ARG A 225 15.65 6.00 16.58
N TYR A 226 15.51 7.31 16.39
CA TYR A 226 14.47 7.86 15.50
C TYR A 226 14.62 7.39 14.04
N ARG A 227 15.84 7.15 13.54
CA ARG A 227 16.03 6.59 12.19
C ARG A 227 15.56 5.14 12.12
N GLU A 228 15.84 4.34 13.13
CA GLU A 228 15.36 2.95 13.25
C GLU A 228 13.84 2.91 13.34
N LEU A 229 13.24 3.72 14.21
CA LEU A 229 11.78 3.83 14.33
C LEU A 229 11.11 4.22 13.00
N MET A 230 11.74 5.08 12.20
CA MET A 230 11.22 5.43 10.87
C MET A 230 11.35 4.27 9.87
N ALA A 231 12.39 3.43 9.99
CA ALA A 231 12.54 2.21 9.19
C ALA A 231 11.47 1.18 9.58
N ASP A 232 11.28 0.96 10.87
CA ASP A 232 10.25 0.07 11.42
C ASP A 232 8.84 0.55 11.04
N TRP A 233 8.60 1.87 11.05
CA TRP A 233 7.34 2.47 10.62
C TRP A 233 7.01 2.12 9.17
N LYS A 234 8.00 2.20 8.27
CA LYS A 234 7.84 1.84 6.86
C LYS A 234 7.63 0.34 6.68
N ALA A 235 8.22 -0.49 7.54
CA ALA A 235 8.10 -1.95 7.50
C ALA A 235 6.77 -2.46 8.08
N ALA A 236 6.16 -1.75 9.03
CA ALA A 236 4.97 -2.17 9.77
C ALA A 236 3.66 -2.29 8.94
N GLY A 237 3.68 -2.01 7.63
CA GLY A 237 2.49 -2.06 6.79
C GLY A 237 1.61 -0.81 6.91
N ARG A 238 0.31 -0.92 6.63
CA ARG A 238 -0.65 0.20 6.70
C ARG A 238 -1.83 -0.15 7.59
N ALA A 239 -2.17 0.78 8.49
CA ALA A 239 -3.40 0.71 9.26
C ALA A 239 -4.60 1.20 8.43
N GLN A 240 -5.80 1.19 9.02
CA GLN A 240 -6.93 1.94 8.48
C GLN A 240 -6.57 3.42 8.36
N ARG A 241 -7.08 4.08 7.31
CA ARG A 241 -6.66 5.44 6.94
C ARG A 241 -6.76 6.45 8.10
N GLU A 242 -7.85 6.39 8.84
CA GLU A 242 -8.10 7.30 9.97
C GLU A 242 -7.04 7.14 11.09
N HIS A 243 -6.66 5.90 11.42
CA HIS A 243 -5.62 5.63 12.42
C HIS A 243 -4.22 5.92 11.89
N GLU A 244 -3.97 5.67 10.60
CA GLU A 244 -2.68 5.92 9.96
C GLU A 244 -2.29 7.41 10.04
N ASP A 245 -3.24 8.30 9.72
CA ASP A 245 -3.01 9.75 9.73
C ASP A 245 -2.76 10.27 11.17
N ASP A 246 -3.55 9.82 12.15
CA ASP A 246 -3.35 10.18 13.57
C ASP A 246 -1.99 9.74 14.10
N LEU A 247 -1.66 8.45 13.91
CA LEU A 247 -0.40 7.88 14.39
C LEU A 247 0.80 8.56 13.73
N TRP A 248 0.71 8.90 12.45
CA TRP A 248 1.79 9.59 11.74
C TRP A 248 2.01 11.01 12.29
N ASN A 249 0.93 11.75 12.54
CA ASN A 249 1.02 13.09 13.11
C ASN A 249 1.64 13.07 14.51
N ARG A 250 1.29 12.08 15.34
CA ARG A 250 1.88 11.90 16.67
C ARG A 250 3.37 11.53 16.59
N PHE A 251 3.72 10.58 15.73
CA PHE A 251 5.12 10.18 15.50
C PHE A 251 5.97 11.38 15.09
N ARG A 252 5.48 12.14 14.09
CA ARG A 252 6.17 13.31 13.57
C ARG A 252 6.25 14.45 14.58
N GLY A 253 5.18 14.71 15.31
CA GLY A 253 5.17 15.71 16.38
C GLY A 253 6.22 15.41 17.45
N ALA A 254 6.34 14.14 17.87
CA ALA A 254 7.39 13.73 18.82
C ALA A 254 8.80 13.91 18.26
N GLN A 255 9.01 13.55 16.98
CA GLN A 255 10.27 13.77 16.27
C GLN A 255 10.62 15.27 16.19
N ASP A 256 9.65 16.11 15.82
CA ASP A 256 9.83 17.55 15.64
C ASP A 256 10.24 18.23 16.96
N VAL A 257 9.63 17.84 18.10
CA VAL A 257 10.02 18.33 19.44
C VAL A 257 11.50 18.04 19.73
N PHE A 258 11.94 16.80 19.54
CA PHE A 258 13.34 16.41 19.78
C PHE A 258 14.32 17.18 18.88
N PHE A 259 14.07 17.23 17.58
CA PHE A 259 14.98 17.89 16.63
C PHE A 259 14.95 19.41 16.74
N ALA A 260 13.84 20.01 17.16
CA ALA A 260 13.77 21.44 17.49
C ALA A 260 14.62 21.76 18.72
N ALA A 261 14.48 20.99 19.80
CA ALA A 261 15.28 21.17 21.02
C ALA A 261 16.77 20.99 20.74
N ARG A 262 17.13 19.94 19.99
CA ARG A 262 18.51 19.71 19.54
C ARG A 262 19.03 20.91 18.76
N SER A 263 18.31 21.35 17.74
CA SER A 263 18.73 22.46 16.88
C SER A 263 18.93 23.76 17.67
N ALA A 264 18.05 24.03 18.65
CA ALA A 264 18.18 25.20 19.51
C ALA A 264 19.50 25.18 20.31
N VAL A 265 19.84 24.06 20.96
CA VAL A 265 21.09 23.93 21.73
C VAL A 265 22.33 24.10 20.85
N PHE A 266 22.35 23.51 19.65
CA PHE A 266 23.47 23.68 18.73
C PHE A 266 23.57 25.12 18.21
N ALA A 267 22.43 25.78 17.92
CA ALA A 267 22.41 27.16 17.49
C ALA A 267 22.92 28.12 18.57
N GLU A 268 22.54 27.92 19.84
CA GLU A 268 23.05 28.70 20.98
C GLU A 268 24.56 28.53 21.13
N ARG A 269 25.06 27.29 21.08
CA ARG A 269 26.50 27.01 21.16
C ARG A 269 27.27 27.65 20.00
N ASP A 270 26.74 27.56 18.79
CA ASP A 270 27.40 28.12 17.60
C ASP A 270 27.39 29.67 17.65
N ALA A 271 26.34 30.28 18.19
CA ALA A 271 26.30 31.73 18.45
C ALA A 271 27.33 32.16 19.51
N GLU A 272 27.42 31.43 20.64
CA GLU A 272 28.42 31.69 21.68
C GLU A 272 29.85 31.59 21.11
N GLN A 273 30.13 30.55 20.33
CA GLN A 273 31.41 30.39 19.66
C GLN A 273 31.69 31.53 18.67
N GLY A 274 30.68 32.01 17.93
CA GLY A 274 30.79 33.16 17.04
C GLY A 274 31.19 34.45 17.76
N GLU A 275 30.59 34.72 18.92
CA GLU A 275 30.97 35.89 19.75
C GLU A 275 32.38 35.72 20.35
N ASN A 276 32.72 34.52 20.84
CA ASN A 276 34.07 34.21 21.31
C ASN A 276 35.12 34.42 20.21
N LEU A 277 34.81 34.08 18.96
CA LEU A 277 35.70 34.29 17.83
C LEU A 277 35.96 35.78 17.59
N LYS A 278 34.92 36.62 17.60
CA LYS A 278 35.08 38.08 17.45
C LYS A 278 35.99 38.65 18.52
N LEU A 279 35.76 38.32 19.78
CA LEU A 279 36.58 38.77 20.91
C LEU A 279 38.04 38.31 20.77
N LYS A 280 38.28 37.06 20.35
CA LYS A 280 39.63 36.55 20.09
C LYS A 280 40.29 37.25 18.89
N GLU A 281 39.55 37.54 17.82
CA GLU A 281 40.08 38.28 16.67
C GLU A 281 40.48 39.72 17.03
N GLU A 282 39.73 40.37 17.93
CA GLU A 282 40.06 41.69 18.48
C GLU A 282 41.34 41.65 19.33
N LEU A 283 41.46 40.67 20.25
CA LEU A 283 42.68 40.50 21.06
C LEU A 283 43.90 40.13 20.21
N ALA A 284 43.73 39.32 19.17
CA ALA A 284 44.80 39.02 18.22
C ALA A 284 45.26 40.28 17.47
N ALA A 285 44.33 41.14 17.05
CA ALA A 285 44.66 42.44 16.44
C ALA A 285 45.32 43.41 17.44
N GLU A 286 44.95 43.36 18.72
CA GLU A 286 45.63 44.10 19.80
C GLU A 286 47.06 43.60 19.99
N ALA A 287 47.27 42.27 20.02
CA ALA A 287 48.59 41.65 20.17
C ALA A 287 49.51 41.95 18.98
N GLU A 288 48.98 41.92 17.75
CA GLU A 288 49.76 42.22 16.53
C GLU A 288 50.37 43.62 16.54
N LYS A 289 49.77 44.59 17.24
CA LYS A 289 50.32 45.94 17.40
C LYS A 289 51.57 46.01 18.28
N LEU A 290 51.88 44.94 19.03
CA LEU A 290 53.11 44.84 19.82
C LEU A 290 54.35 44.56 18.95
N VAL A 291 54.14 44.27 17.65
CA VAL A 291 55.18 44.05 16.66
C VAL A 291 55.19 45.23 15.66
N PRO A 292 56.36 45.81 15.33
CA PRO A 292 57.71 45.47 15.78
C PRO A 292 57.97 45.85 17.24
N VAL A 293 58.77 45.03 17.94
CA VAL A 293 59.07 45.20 19.37
C VAL A 293 60.07 46.34 19.54
N THR A 294 59.63 47.41 20.19
CA THR A 294 60.47 48.60 20.49
C THR A 294 60.90 48.65 21.96
N ASP A 295 60.01 48.29 22.88
CA ASP A 295 60.30 48.07 24.30
C ASP A 295 59.89 46.66 24.70
N LEU A 296 60.88 45.78 24.89
CA LEU A 296 60.65 44.38 25.20
C LEU A 296 59.92 44.17 26.53
N LYS A 297 60.23 44.99 27.56
CA LYS A 297 59.64 44.83 28.89
C LYS A 297 58.17 45.23 28.87
N ALA A 298 57.84 46.34 28.23
CA ALA A 298 56.48 46.81 28.06
C ALA A 298 55.66 45.85 27.16
N ALA A 299 56.22 45.41 26.04
CA ALA A 299 55.55 44.49 25.11
C ALA A 299 55.22 43.14 25.78
N ARG A 300 56.12 42.58 26.61
CA ARG A 300 55.85 41.35 27.38
C ARG A 300 54.79 41.54 28.46
N ALA A 301 54.72 42.70 29.09
CA ALA A 301 53.66 42.99 30.07
C ALA A 301 52.30 43.10 29.37
N ALA A 302 52.23 43.82 28.26
CA ALA A 302 51.02 43.95 27.46
C ALA A 302 50.56 42.61 26.87
N PHE A 303 51.47 41.82 26.30
CA PHE A 303 51.16 40.50 25.77
C PHE A 303 50.62 39.55 26.84
N ARG A 304 51.20 39.55 28.05
CA ARG A 304 50.67 38.76 29.18
C ARG A 304 49.23 39.13 29.52
N ALA A 305 48.91 40.43 29.61
CA ALA A 305 47.56 40.90 29.88
C ALA A 305 46.56 40.58 28.75
N ILE A 306 47.01 40.57 27.50
CA ILE A 306 46.20 40.12 26.35
C ILE A 306 45.98 38.62 26.44
N ASN A 307 47.02 37.85 26.75
CA ASN A 307 46.94 36.39 26.85
C ASN A 307 46.01 35.95 27.98
N GLU A 308 46.02 36.62 29.12
CA GLU A 308 45.06 36.36 30.21
C GLU A 308 43.60 36.57 29.75
N ARG A 309 43.32 37.67 29.03
CA ARG A 309 41.99 37.90 28.44
C ARG A 309 41.63 36.88 27.35
N TRP A 310 42.62 36.43 26.59
CA TRP A 310 42.44 35.43 25.54
C TRP A 310 42.05 34.06 26.11
N GLU A 311 42.73 33.61 27.17
CA GLU A 311 42.43 32.35 27.85
C GLU A 311 41.10 32.40 28.60
N ALA A 312 40.68 33.58 29.06
CA ALA A 312 39.36 33.78 29.67
C ALA A 312 38.21 33.64 28.66
N ILE A 313 38.46 33.81 27.36
CA ILE A 313 37.45 33.62 26.32
C ILE A 313 37.35 32.13 25.99
N GLY A 314 36.11 31.64 25.92
CA GLY A 314 35.78 30.25 25.64
C GLY A 314 36.19 29.74 24.25
N HIS A 315 35.58 28.65 23.85
CA HIS A 315 35.87 28.02 22.56
C HIS A 315 35.36 28.86 21.38
N VAL A 316 36.05 28.74 20.25
CA VAL A 316 35.69 29.34 18.96
C VAL A 316 35.30 28.25 17.97
N PRO A 317 34.68 28.58 16.82
CA PRO A 317 34.32 27.60 15.81
C PRO A 317 35.55 26.81 15.37
N ARG A 318 35.39 25.50 15.24
CA ARG A 318 36.49 24.56 14.98
C ARG A 318 37.36 24.94 13.78
N ASP A 319 36.73 25.46 12.73
CA ASP A 319 37.43 25.82 11.48
C ASP A 319 38.19 27.15 11.60
N ALA A 320 37.74 28.06 12.46
CA ALA A 320 38.38 29.36 12.69
C ALA A 320 39.53 29.28 13.71
N ARG A 321 39.49 28.28 14.60
CA ARG A 321 40.46 28.09 15.68
C ARG A 321 41.93 28.13 15.22
N PRO A 322 42.38 27.37 14.21
CA PRO A 322 43.80 27.37 13.83
C PRO A 322 44.28 28.73 13.31
N LYS A 323 43.39 29.45 12.62
CA LYS A 323 43.72 30.77 12.04
C LYS A 323 43.92 31.82 13.13
N VAL A 324 43.01 31.86 14.11
CA VAL A 324 43.08 32.86 15.18
C VAL A 324 44.22 32.55 16.15
N GLU A 325 44.48 31.27 16.47
CA GLU A 325 45.62 30.84 17.28
C GLU A 325 46.97 31.15 16.60
N ALA A 326 47.07 30.97 15.28
CA ALA A 326 48.30 31.25 14.54
C ALA A 326 48.72 32.73 14.62
N ARG A 327 47.76 33.67 14.70
CA ARG A 327 48.04 35.11 14.88
C ARG A 327 48.69 35.39 16.23
N MET A 328 48.12 34.85 17.30
CA MET A 328 48.68 34.96 18.66
C MET A 328 50.08 34.34 18.75
N HIS A 329 50.26 33.13 18.21
CA HIS A 329 51.57 32.48 18.18
C HIS A 329 52.61 33.22 17.35
N ALA A 330 52.22 33.95 16.30
CA ALA A 330 53.15 34.77 15.53
C ALA A 330 53.70 35.93 16.37
N VAL A 331 52.85 36.60 17.15
CA VAL A 331 53.26 37.66 18.08
C VAL A 331 54.14 37.09 19.18
N GLU A 332 53.75 35.94 19.76
CA GLU A 332 54.54 35.25 20.78
C GLU A 332 55.95 34.91 20.27
N ARG A 333 56.07 34.35 19.06
CA ARG A 333 57.36 34.07 18.43
C ARG A 333 58.18 35.34 18.22
N ALA A 334 57.59 36.42 17.71
CA ALA A 334 58.30 37.68 17.52
C ALA A 334 58.84 38.27 18.83
N LEU A 335 58.09 38.13 19.93
CA LEU A 335 58.55 38.52 21.27
C LEU A 335 59.68 37.63 21.77
N GLN A 336 59.58 36.31 21.58
CA GLN A 336 60.64 35.35 21.94
C GLN A 336 61.93 35.63 21.15
N GLU A 337 61.84 35.84 19.84
CA GLU A 337 62.99 36.18 19.00
C GLU A 337 63.64 37.51 19.42
N SER A 338 62.83 38.51 19.79
CA SER A 338 63.32 39.79 20.32
C SER A 338 63.99 39.63 21.68
N GLU A 339 63.44 38.78 22.56
CA GLU A 339 64.05 38.44 23.85
C GLU A 339 65.38 37.70 23.70
N GLU A 340 65.44 36.73 22.79
CA GLU A 340 66.69 36.04 22.47
C GLU A 340 67.74 36.99 21.89
N ALA A 341 67.33 37.92 21.01
CA ALA A 341 68.23 38.91 20.44
C ALA A 341 68.80 39.86 21.51
N GLU A 342 67.95 40.39 22.39
CA GLU A 342 68.39 41.21 23.53
C GLU A 342 69.28 40.42 24.49
N TRP A 343 68.91 39.19 24.84
CA TRP A 343 69.74 38.33 25.69
C TRP A 343 71.11 38.04 25.08
N ARG A 344 71.18 37.78 23.76
CA ARG A 344 72.45 37.57 23.05
C ARG A 344 73.33 38.82 23.08
N ARG A 345 72.74 40.02 22.92
CA ARG A 345 73.47 41.30 23.05
C ARG A 345 74.00 41.50 24.47
N THR A 346 73.15 41.29 25.48
CA THR A 346 73.49 41.56 26.87
C THR A 346 74.10 40.36 27.62
N ASN A 347 74.49 39.29 26.91
CA ASN A 347 74.94 38.05 27.53
C ASN A 347 76.18 38.30 28.42
N PRO A 348 76.06 38.21 29.76
CA PRO A 348 77.13 38.59 30.67
C PRO A 348 78.37 37.70 30.53
N GLU A 349 78.20 36.41 30.24
CA GLU A 349 79.32 35.47 30.08
C GLU A 349 80.03 35.64 28.73
N ALA A 350 79.29 35.96 27.67
CA ALA A 350 79.89 36.26 26.37
C ALA A 350 80.67 37.57 26.43
N ARG A 351 80.11 38.59 27.08
CA ARG A 351 80.75 39.87 27.34
C ARG A 351 81.98 39.71 28.24
N ALA A 352 81.90 38.97 29.35
CA ALA A 352 83.03 38.72 30.23
C ALA A 352 84.17 37.94 29.54
N ARG A 353 83.85 36.97 28.65
CA ARG A 353 84.85 36.29 27.82
C ARG A 353 85.50 37.23 26.81
N ALA A 354 84.72 38.11 26.18
CA ALA A 354 85.24 39.13 25.25
C ALA A 354 86.12 40.15 25.97
N GLU A 355 85.70 40.64 27.15
CA GLU A 355 86.47 41.52 28.03
C GLU A 355 87.77 40.86 28.49
N GLY A 356 87.72 39.59 28.90
CA GLY A 356 88.90 38.80 29.28
C GLY A 356 89.90 38.59 28.14
N LEU A 357 89.43 38.27 26.93
CA LEU A 357 90.27 38.13 25.73
C LEU A 357 90.92 39.46 25.35
N THR A 358 90.15 40.55 25.39
CA THR A 358 90.64 41.91 25.11
C THR A 358 91.70 42.32 26.13
N GLY A 359 91.49 42.04 27.41
CA GLY A 359 92.49 42.28 28.46
C GLY A 359 93.79 41.50 28.26
N GLN A 360 93.72 40.24 27.81
CA GLN A 360 94.91 39.44 27.48
C GLN A 360 95.66 39.98 26.27
N LEU A 361 94.95 40.44 25.23
CA LEU A 361 95.55 41.05 24.05
C LEU A 361 96.21 42.40 24.39
N GLN A 362 95.57 43.23 25.21
CA GLN A 362 96.16 44.49 25.71
C GLN A 362 97.44 44.23 26.51
N ALA A 363 97.42 43.29 27.46
CA ALA A 363 98.61 42.94 28.23
C ALA A 363 99.77 42.43 27.35
N ALA A 364 99.45 41.71 26.26
CA ALA A 364 100.44 41.25 25.29
C ALA A 364 101.04 42.41 24.47
N VAL A 365 100.20 43.36 24.04
CA VAL A 365 100.61 44.60 23.35
C VAL A 365 101.52 45.43 24.26
N ASP A 366 101.11 45.70 25.50
CA ASP A 366 101.89 46.50 26.47
C ASP A 366 103.25 45.85 26.78
N LYS A 367 103.27 44.52 26.89
CA LYS A 367 104.51 43.76 27.10
C LYS A 367 105.45 43.85 25.89
N LEU A 368 104.93 43.71 24.68
CA LEU A 368 105.71 43.85 23.44
C LEU A 368 106.24 45.28 23.29
N ALA A 369 105.42 46.30 23.57
CA ALA A 369 105.84 47.70 23.58
C ALA A 369 106.98 47.94 24.59
N GLY A 370 106.85 47.45 25.83
CA GLY A 370 107.91 47.55 26.83
C GLY A 370 109.19 46.78 26.46
N GLN A 371 109.08 45.66 25.74
CA GLN A 371 110.23 44.91 25.23
C GLN A 371 110.92 45.63 24.06
N ILE A 372 110.17 46.30 23.19
CA ILE A 372 110.70 47.14 22.10
C ILE A 372 111.50 48.31 22.69
N GLU A 373 110.95 49.02 23.68
CA GLU A 373 111.63 50.12 24.36
C GLU A 373 112.94 49.65 25.02
N LYS A 374 112.92 48.53 25.75
CA LYS A 374 114.13 47.94 26.33
C LYS A 374 115.15 47.50 25.28
N ALA A 375 114.71 46.94 24.15
CA ALA A 375 115.60 46.52 23.07
C ALA A 375 116.27 47.73 22.37
N ARG A 376 115.52 48.82 22.18
CA ARG A 376 116.04 50.09 21.65
C ARG A 376 117.02 50.76 22.61
N ALA A 377 116.70 50.81 23.91
CA ALA A 377 117.60 51.35 24.94
C ALA A 377 118.91 50.57 25.07
N ALA A 378 118.90 49.26 24.77
CA ALA A 378 120.08 48.41 24.75
C ALA A 378 120.85 48.43 23.40
N GLY A 379 120.44 49.27 22.43
CA GLY A 379 121.10 49.41 21.13
C GLY A 379 120.85 48.26 20.14
N ASN A 380 119.91 47.35 20.41
CA ASN A 380 119.63 46.18 19.57
C ASN A 380 118.43 46.44 18.64
N ASN A 381 118.67 47.24 17.60
CA ASN A 381 117.63 47.68 16.66
C ASN A 381 117.00 46.52 15.85
N ALA A 382 117.78 45.51 15.46
CA ALA A 382 117.27 44.36 14.72
C ALA A 382 116.23 43.55 15.54
N LYS A 383 116.43 43.44 16.86
CA LYS A 383 115.46 42.81 17.77
C LYS A 383 114.22 43.67 17.97
N ALA A 384 114.39 45.00 18.05
CA ALA A 384 113.27 45.93 18.18
C ALA A 384 112.34 45.89 16.96
N ASP A 385 112.88 45.89 15.74
CA ASP A 385 112.09 45.86 14.50
C ASP A 385 111.30 44.54 14.33
N LYS A 386 111.86 43.42 14.79
CA LYS A 386 111.15 42.14 14.81
C LYS A 386 109.97 42.17 15.78
N LEU A 387 110.18 42.67 16.99
CA LEU A 387 109.12 42.82 17.99
C LEU A 387 108.06 43.84 17.55
N GLN A 388 108.44 44.87 16.79
CA GLN A 388 107.53 45.86 16.22
C GLN A 388 106.51 45.21 15.26
N ARG A 389 106.94 44.30 14.38
CA ARG A 389 106.03 43.55 13.49
C ARG A 389 105.08 42.63 14.28
N GLU A 390 105.59 42.02 15.35
CA GLU A 390 104.76 41.19 16.24
C GLU A 390 103.74 42.05 17.01
N LEU A 391 104.13 43.25 17.44
CA LEU A 391 103.25 44.24 18.06
C LEU A 391 102.13 44.67 17.10
N GLU A 392 102.46 45.00 15.85
CA GLU A 392 101.47 45.39 14.84
C GLU A 392 100.42 44.30 14.60
N GLY A 393 100.85 43.04 14.50
CA GLY A 393 99.92 41.90 14.37
C GLY A 393 99.02 41.73 15.61
N ARG A 394 99.55 41.94 16.81
CA ARG A 394 98.78 41.87 18.07
C ARG A 394 97.85 43.07 18.25
N GLN A 395 98.25 44.24 17.81
CA GLN A 395 97.43 45.45 17.82
C GLN A 395 96.24 45.31 16.87
N ALA A 396 96.44 44.79 15.66
CA ALA A 396 95.34 44.54 14.73
C ALA A 396 94.29 43.57 15.28
N LEU A 397 94.72 42.54 16.02
CA LEU A 397 93.82 41.59 16.70
C LEU A 397 93.10 42.24 17.90
N LEU A 398 93.79 43.08 18.66
CA LEU A 398 93.18 43.86 19.75
C LEU A 398 92.10 44.81 19.22
N ASP A 399 92.37 45.52 18.13
CA ASP A 399 91.41 46.44 17.51
C ASP A 399 90.16 45.70 17.00
N GLN A 400 90.30 44.47 16.48
CA GLN A 400 89.18 43.62 16.12
C GLN A 400 88.39 43.13 17.34
N ALA A 401 89.07 42.75 18.43
CA ALA A 401 88.42 42.32 19.67
C ALA A 401 87.64 43.46 20.34
N LEU A 402 88.19 44.69 20.35
CA LEU A 402 87.53 45.90 20.85
C LEU A 402 86.28 46.26 20.05
N LYS A 403 86.30 46.10 18.72
CA LYS A 403 85.11 46.26 17.87
C LYS A 403 84.02 45.26 18.23
N GLY A 404 84.37 43.97 18.37
CA GLY A 404 83.41 42.95 18.77
C GLY A 404 82.84 43.18 20.18
N LEU A 405 83.62 43.74 21.10
CA LEU A 405 83.18 44.08 22.45
C LEU A 405 82.19 45.24 22.48
N HIS A 406 82.37 46.23 21.60
CA HIS A 406 81.41 47.32 21.39
C HIS A 406 80.05 46.81 20.86
N GLU A 407 80.02 45.72 20.09
CA GLU A 407 78.78 45.11 19.59
C GLU A 407 77.94 44.42 20.69
N PHE A 408 78.54 44.06 21.83
CA PHE A 408 77.85 43.50 23.01
C PHE A 408 77.31 44.58 24.00
N GLY A 409 77.44 45.86 23.67
CA GLY A 409 77.08 46.96 24.59
C GLY A 409 76.36 48.14 23.96
N GLY A 410 75.90 48.00 22.70
CA GLY A 410 75.14 49.01 21.97
C GLY A 410 73.65 48.95 22.26
#